data_AF-A0A1V2YLV8-F1
#
_entry.id   AF-A0A1V2YLV8-F1
#
_cell.length_a   1.000
_cell.length_b   1.000
_cell.length_c   1.000
_cell.angle_alpha   90.00
_cell.angle_beta   90.00
_cell.angle_gamma   90.00
#
_symmetry.space_group_name_H-M   'P 1'
#
loop_
_entity.id
_entity.type
_entity.pdbx_description
1 polymer ?
#
loop_
_entity_poly.entity_id
_entity_poly.type
_entity_poly.pdbx_seq_one_letter_code
_entity_poly.pdbx_strand_id
1 'polypeptide(L)'
;MKVSIHAKSTEKIKRHSKKRLYFLCTSPNNPYEFEIIKGRYLTKKYDQCYLLGLAQNKQTVVEYLIEIIDALYNKKTLSFEALQEEGKL
;
A
#
# COMPACT_ATOMS: atom_id res chain seq x y z
N MET A 1 -5.14 -12.81 -9.82
CA MET A 1 -3.78 -12.64 -9.26
C MET A 1 -3.91 -12.57 -7.74
N LYS A 2 -3.21 -13.39 -6.96
CA LYS A 2 -3.49 -13.56 -5.52
C LYS A 2 -2.68 -12.56 -4.69
N VAL A 3 -3.20 -11.35 -4.49
CA VAL A 3 -2.58 -10.35 -3.59
C VAL A 3 -2.93 -10.72 -2.16
N SER A 4 -1.95 -11.24 -1.42
CA SER A 4 -2.14 -11.64 -0.02
C SER A 4 -1.98 -10.42 0.88
N ILE A 5 -3.09 -9.79 1.25
CA ILE A 5 -3.11 -8.71 2.24
C ILE A 5 -2.89 -9.36 3.61
N HIS A 6 -1.71 -9.18 4.18
CA HIS A 6 -1.43 -9.51 5.57
C HIS A 6 -0.84 -8.27 6.21
N ALA A 7 -1.70 -7.50 6.89
CA ALA A 7 -1.27 -6.55 7.90
C ALA A 7 -0.61 -7.37 9.04
N LYS A 8 0.66 -7.71 8.89
CA LYS A 8 1.49 -8.35 9.91
C LYS A 8 2.80 -7.59 10.00
N SER A 9 3.29 -7.43 11.23
CA SER A 9 4.56 -6.77 11.53
C SER A 9 5.67 -7.24 10.57
N THR A 10 6.54 -6.33 10.18
CA THR A 10 7.65 -6.51 9.22
C THR A 10 8.70 -7.57 9.63
N GLU A 11 8.46 -8.29 10.73
CA GLU A 11 9.36 -9.24 11.37
C GLU A 11 9.41 -10.62 10.69
N LYS A 12 8.37 -11.07 9.99
CA LYS A 12 8.33 -12.45 9.41
C LYS A 12 8.74 -12.58 7.94
N ILE A 13 9.54 -11.66 7.40
CA ILE A 13 10.08 -11.77 6.03
C ILE A 13 11.54 -12.23 6.11
N LYS A 14 11.82 -13.47 5.68
CA LYS A 14 13.17 -14.08 5.69
C LYS A 14 14.21 -13.12 5.08
N ARG A 15 15.37 -12.97 5.75
CA ARG A 15 16.47 -12.04 5.37
C ARG A 15 16.87 -12.08 3.88
N HIS A 16 16.84 -13.26 3.25
CA HIS A 16 17.17 -13.41 1.82
C HIS A 16 16.07 -12.90 0.88
N SER A 17 14.79 -13.01 1.26
CA SER A 17 13.70 -12.52 0.41
C SER A 17 13.57 -11.00 0.48
N LYS A 18 13.89 -10.37 1.63
CA LYS A 18 13.88 -8.89 1.76
C LYS A 18 14.71 -8.18 0.67
N LYS A 19 15.87 -8.71 0.27
CA LYS A 19 16.75 -8.03 -0.73
C LYS A 19 16.15 -7.92 -2.14
N ARG A 20 15.24 -8.83 -2.50
CA ARG A 20 14.66 -8.92 -3.86
C ARG A 20 13.24 -8.37 -3.95
N LEU A 21 12.66 -7.95 -2.83
CA LEU A 21 11.31 -7.45 -2.76
C LEU A 21 11.29 -5.91 -2.78
N TYR A 22 10.22 -5.37 -3.33
CA TYR A 22 9.78 -3.99 -3.22
C TYR A 22 8.64 -3.94 -2.21
N PHE A 23 8.62 -2.90 -1.39
CA PHE A 23 7.70 -2.70 -0.28
C PHE A 23 7.00 -1.38 -0.48
N LEU A 24 5.68 -1.35 -0.36
CA LEU A 24 4.87 -0.14 -0.25
C LEU A 24 4.59 0.11 1.22
N CYS A 25 5.05 1.23 1.75
CA CYS A 25 4.84 1.60 3.14
C CYS A 25 4.57 3.10 3.30
N THR A 26 4.14 3.52 4.49
CA THR A 26 4.12 4.93 4.85
C THR A 26 5.55 5.47 5.01
N SER A 27 5.76 6.76 4.73
CA SER A 27 7.07 7.39 4.93
C SER A 27 7.43 7.51 6.41
N PRO A 28 8.71 7.33 6.78
CA PRO A 28 9.19 7.62 8.13
C PRO A 28 9.30 9.13 8.41
N ASN A 29 9.35 9.97 7.37
CA ASN A 29 9.52 11.42 7.52
C ASN A 29 8.20 12.18 7.43
N ASN A 30 7.21 11.64 6.69
CA ASN A 30 5.91 12.26 6.53
C ASN A 30 4.78 11.21 6.62
N PRO A 31 3.91 11.26 7.64
CA PRO A 31 2.85 10.26 7.81
C PRO A 31 1.80 10.24 6.68
N TYR A 32 1.77 11.27 5.83
CA TYR A 32 0.83 11.40 4.71
C TYR A 32 1.39 10.94 3.37
N GLU A 33 2.62 10.43 3.34
CA GLU A 33 3.27 9.96 2.12
C GLU A 33 3.39 8.44 2.09
N PHE A 34 3.26 7.88 0.88
CA PHE A 34 3.59 6.49 0.61
C PHE A 34 4.92 6.40 -0.12
N GLU A 35 5.74 5.43 0.27
CA GLU A 35 7.04 5.15 -0.32
C GLU A 35 7.09 3.72 -0.87
N ILE A 36 7.71 3.57 -2.04
CA ILE A 36 8.09 2.26 -2.59
C ILE A 36 9.58 2.06 -2.39
N ILE A 37 9.94 1.17 -1.46
CA ILE A 37 11.33 0.91 -1.09
C ILE A 37 11.76 -0.52 -1.45
N LYS A 38 12.95 -0.66 -2.02
CA LYS A 38 13.57 -1.99 -2.20
C LYS A 38 14.06 -2.49 -0.85
N GLY A 39 13.78 -3.74 -0.47
CA GLY A 39 14.01 -4.18 0.90
C GLY A 39 15.47 -4.20 1.38
N ARG A 40 16.45 -4.05 0.47
CA ARG A 40 17.85 -3.77 0.86
C ARG A 40 18.04 -2.40 1.56
N TYR A 41 17.10 -1.48 1.38
CA TYR A 41 17.07 -0.16 1.97
C TYR A 41 16.09 -0.05 3.16
N LEU A 42 15.39 -1.15 3.50
CA LEU A 42 14.51 -1.18 4.66
C LEU A 42 15.38 -1.18 5.93
N THR A 43 15.58 0.01 6.49
CA THR A 43 16.37 0.25 7.71
C THR A 43 15.45 0.39 8.93
N LYS A 44 16.03 0.51 10.13
CA LYS A 44 15.30 0.77 11.38
C LYS A 44 14.41 2.01 11.36
N LYS A 45 14.67 2.96 10.45
CA LYS A 45 13.81 4.15 10.27
C LYS A 45 12.37 3.76 9.93
N TYR A 46 12.17 2.60 9.30
CA TYR A 46 10.86 2.10 8.91
C TYR A 46 10.17 1.25 9.99
N ASP A 47 10.72 1.12 11.20
CA ASP A 47 10.14 0.29 12.26
C ASP A 47 8.78 0.82 12.74
N GLN A 48 8.53 2.13 12.59
CA GLN A 48 7.26 2.79 12.91
C GLN A 48 6.38 3.04 11.67
N CYS A 49 6.77 2.51 10.51
CA CYS A 49 6.01 2.66 9.27
C CYS A 49 5.03 1.50 9.08
N TYR A 50 3.88 1.79 8.47
CA TYR A 50 2.91 0.77 8.10
C TYR A 50 3.25 0.16 6.74
N LEU A 51 3.29 -1.17 6.69
CA LEU A 51 3.45 -1.93 5.46
C LEU A 51 2.08 -2.16 4.81
N LEU A 52 1.93 -1.73 3.57
CA LEU A 52 0.68 -1.83 2.81
C LEU A 52 0.74 -2.98 1.81
N GLY A 53 1.90 -3.18 1.16
CA GLY A 53 2.06 -4.22 0.16
C GLY A 53 3.52 -4.54 -0.12
N LEU A 54 3.76 -5.68 -0.76
CA LEU A 54 5.08 -6.06 -1.24
C LEU A 54 4.99 -6.94 -2.49
N ALA A 55 5.96 -6.81 -3.38
CA ALA A 55 6.06 -7.64 -4.56
C ALA A 55 7.52 -7.82 -5.00
N GLN A 56 7.78 -8.79 -5.88
CA GLN A 56 9.12 -8.98 -6.47
C GLN A 56 9.43 -7.94 -7.56
N ASN A 57 8.39 -7.40 -8.19
CA ASN A 57 8.50 -6.39 -9.24
C ASN A 57 7.98 -5.04 -8.72
N LYS A 58 8.71 -3.96 -8.99
CA LYS A 58 8.30 -2.58 -8.67
C LYS A 58 6.95 -2.25 -9.32
N GLN A 59 6.74 -2.69 -10.56
CA GLN A 59 5.53 -2.40 -11.33
C GLN A 59 4.27 -2.90 -10.63
N THR A 60 4.30 -4.13 -10.10
CA THR A 60 3.18 -4.70 -9.34
C THR A 60 2.86 -3.90 -8.08
N VAL A 61 3.87 -3.30 -7.44
CA VAL A 61 3.65 -2.44 -6.26
C VAL A 61 3.00 -1.11 -6.67
N VAL A 62 3.39 -0.56 -7.83
CA VAL A 62 2.79 0.66 -8.39
C VAL A 62 1.32 0.42 -8.77
N GLU A 63 1.03 -0.68 -9.46
CA GLU A 63 -0.34 -1.07 -9.81
C GLU A 63 -1.21 -1.21 -8.56
N TYR A 64 -0.69 -1.87 -7.51
CA TYR A 64 -1.40 -1.98 -6.24
C TYR A 64 -1.61 -0.62 -5.54
N LEU A 65 -0.65 0.31 -5.63
CA LEU A 65 -0.82 1.67 -5.10
C LEU A 65 -1.93 2.41 -5.86
N ILE A 66 -2.01 2.27 -7.18
CA ILE A 66 -3.08 2.85 -8.00
C ILE A 66 -4.44 2.29 -7.55
N GLU A 67 -4.56 0.97 -7.39
CA GLU A 67 -5.80 0.34 -6.89
C GLU A 67 -6.23 0.89 -5.52
N ILE A 68 -5.28 1.10 -4.60
CA ILE A 68 -5.56 1.72 -3.29
C ILE A 68 -6.06 3.15 -3.46
N ILE A 69 -5.40 3.96 -4.29
CA ILE A 69 -5.78 5.36 -4.52
C ILE A 69 -7.18 5.42 -5.15
N ASP A 70 -7.43 4.63 -6.18
CA ASP A 70 -8.74 4.56 -6.84
C ASP A 70 -9.82 4.14 -5.85
N ALA A 71 -9.55 3.14 -5.02
CA ALA A 71 -10.48 2.72 -3.97
C ALA A 71 -10.72 3.84 -2.94
N LEU A 72 -9.71 4.63 -2.57
CA LEU A 72 -9.85 5.76 -1.64
C LEU A 72 -10.71 6.88 -2.23
N TYR A 73 -10.51 7.22 -3.51
CA TYR A 73 -11.29 8.26 -4.18
C TYR A 73 -12.73 7.81 -4.46
N ASN A 74 -12.92 6.60 -4.99
CA ASN A 74 -14.24 6.04 -5.28
C ASN A 74 -15.04 5.70 -4.02
N LYS A 75 -14.39 5.40 -2.88
CA LYS A 75 -15.09 5.23 -1.60
C LYS A 75 -15.55 6.56 -0.99
N LYS A 76 -14.87 7.66 -1.29
CA LYS A 76 -15.27 9.02 -0.86
C LYS A 76 -16.34 9.64 -1.78
N THR A 77 -16.44 9.17 -3.01
CA THR A 77 -17.54 9.49 -3.91
C THR A 77 -18.62 8.43 -3.76
N LEU A 78 -19.55 8.62 -2.82
CA LEU A 78 -20.94 8.37 -3.21
C LEU A 78 -21.14 9.25 -4.43
N SER A 79 -21.14 8.65 -5.62
CA SER A 79 -21.32 9.41 -6.85
C SER A 79 -22.64 10.18 -6.72
N PHE A 80 -22.70 11.36 -7.33
CA PHE A 80 -23.97 12.10 -7.43
C PHE A 80 -25.10 11.20 -7.96
N GLU A 81 -24.75 10.26 -8.84
CA GLU A 81 -25.63 9.20 -9.35
C GLU A 81 -26.14 8.27 -8.23
N ALA A 82 -25.27 7.82 -7.31
CA ALA A 82 -25.69 7.03 -6.15
C ALA A 82 -26.58 7.82 -5.17
N LEU A 83 -26.39 9.15 -5.07
CA LEU A 83 -27.27 10.02 -4.27
C LEU A 83 -28.65 10.22 -4.93
N GLN A 84 -28.71 10.25 -6.26
CA GLN A 84 -29.97 10.26 -7.02
C GLN A 84 -30.71 8.91 -6.93
N GLU A 85 -29.99 7.78 -7.03
CA GLU A 85 -30.60 6.45 -6.93
C GLU A 85 -31.15 6.14 -5.53
N GLU A 86 -30.52 6.64 -4.47
CA GLU A 86 -31.01 6.51 -3.10
C GLU A 86 -32.15 7.50 -2.73
N GLY A 87 -32.61 8.34 -3.68
CA GLY A 87 -33.71 9.28 -3.47
C GLY A 87 -33.42 10.34 -2.40
N LYS A 88 -32.13 10.62 -2.15
CA LYS A 88 -31.68 11.64 -1.18
C LYS A 88 -31.53 13.03 -1.81
N LEU A 89 -31.70 13.13 -3.13
CA LEU A 89 -31.80 14.35 -3.94
C LEU A 89 -32.82 14.15 -5.06
#